data_AF-A0A522U0N5-F1
#
_entry.id   AF-A0A522U0N5-F1
#
_cell.length_a   1.000
_cell.length_b   1.000
_cell.length_c   1.000
_cell.angle_alpha   90.00
_cell.angle_beta   90.00
_cell.angle_gamma   90.00
#
_symmetry.space_group_name_H-M   'P 1'
#
loop_
_entity.id
_entity.type
_entity.pdbx_description
1 polymer ?
#
loop_
_entity_poly.entity_id
_entity_poly.type
_entity_poly.pdbx_seq_one_letter_code
_entity_poly.pdbx_strand_id
1 'polypeptide(L)'
;MMATTSRDMGGAAQIRERVPWYSTVTYDFKLWRVDLKTIVASVLWGIVVAVMLNIAERLDSAIFGGTFFLFGAATQALAVGPALFGLPGGWITLVISPLFSTLTATTPLAPIFFFTNSLYAIGTAVGTYMVKREGKGLTILQLYLANAVGSLLITLPYPLFIWPVLVGMTPNLVFKTGLILFLEFALGLPILSFVVMKRALATRLWP
;
A
#
# COMPACT_ATOMS: atom_id res chain seq x y z
N MET A 1 -24.79 53.93 -19.96
CA MET A 1 -24.00 53.65 -21.18
C MET A 1 -22.70 53.04 -20.70
N MET A 2 -22.18 51.89 -21.15
CA MET A 2 -22.57 50.94 -22.17
C MET A 2 -21.84 49.64 -21.80
N ALA A 3 -22.50 48.50 -22.01
CA ALA A 3 -21.95 47.17 -21.77
C ALA A 3 -20.82 46.83 -22.75
N THR A 4 -19.84 46.05 -22.31
CA THR A 4 -19.09 45.14 -23.18
C THR A 4 -19.08 43.74 -22.55
N THR A 5 -20.16 43.03 -22.82
CA THR A 5 -20.18 41.57 -22.95
C THR A 5 -19.15 41.12 -23.99
N SER A 6 -18.20 40.28 -23.59
CA SER A 6 -17.58 39.30 -24.49
C SER A 6 -17.92 37.90 -23.99
N ARG A 7 -19.10 37.45 -24.41
CA ARG A 7 -19.38 36.02 -24.56
C ARG A 7 -18.69 35.55 -25.85
N ASP A 8 -18.25 34.30 -25.80
CA ASP A 8 -17.96 33.40 -26.92
C ASP A 8 -16.65 33.59 -27.69
N MET A 9 -15.61 32.89 -27.21
CA MET A 9 -14.95 31.82 -27.97
C MET A 9 -14.62 30.71 -26.96
N GLY A 10 -15.22 29.54 -26.99
CA GLY A 10 -15.03 28.56 -28.06
C GLY A 10 -14.14 27.46 -27.48
N GLY A 11 -14.76 26.35 -27.09
CA GLY A 11 -14.07 25.23 -26.47
C GLY A 11 -13.02 24.62 -27.39
N ALA A 12 -11.77 24.57 -26.94
CA ALA A 12 -10.73 23.63 -27.39
C ALA A 12 -9.39 23.91 -26.69
N ALA A 13 -9.35 23.97 -25.36
CA ALA A 13 -8.09 23.83 -24.60
C ALA A 13 -8.36 23.84 -23.08
N GLN A 14 -9.14 22.89 -22.56
CA GLN A 14 -8.73 22.35 -21.27
C GLN A 14 -7.43 21.60 -21.56
N ILE A 15 -6.31 22.31 -21.47
CA ILE A 15 -5.00 21.69 -21.31
C ILE A 15 -5.19 20.81 -20.08
N ARG A 16 -5.45 19.52 -20.30
CA ARG A 16 -5.33 18.51 -19.25
C ARG A 16 -3.90 18.68 -18.79
N GLU A 17 -3.70 19.36 -17.67
CA GLU A 17 -2.41 19.49 -17.03
C GLU A 17 -1.82 18.09 -17.02
N ARG A 18 -0.78 17.87 -17.85
CA ARG A 18 -0.20 16.54 -17.98
C ARG A 18 0.49 16.28 -16.66
N VAL A 19 -0.18 15.52 -15.79
CA VAL A 19 0.40 15.06 -14.54
C VAL A 19 1.73 14.37 -14.87
N PRO A 20 2.87 14.83 -14.32
CA PRO A 20 4.17 14.27 -14.64
C PRO A 20 4.18 12.75 -14.46
N TRP A 21 4.91 12.03 -15.30
CA TRP A 21 4.93 10.56 -15.24
C TRP A 21 5.34 10.04 -13.85
N TYR A 22 6.24 10.76 -13.18
CA TYR A 22 6.78 10.47 -11.84
C TYR A 22 5.92 10.98 -10.66
N SER A 23 4.79 11.65 -10.93
CA SER A 23 3.84 12.11 -9.90
C SER A 23 2.46 11.47 -10.07
N THR A 24 1.79 11.25 -8.95
CA THR A 24 0.35 10.93 -8.93
C THR A 24 -0.48 12.19 -9.20
N VAL A 25 -1.78 12.01 -9.46
CA VAL A 25 -2.76 13.10 -9.52
C VAL A 25 -2.79 13.80 -8.16
N THR A 26 -3.01 15.11 -8.12
CA THR A 26 -3.18 15.84 -6.85
C THR A 26 -4.38 15.28 -6.08
N TYR A 27 -4.16 14.94 -4.81
CA TYR A 27 -5.19 14.50 -3.87
C TYR A 27 -4.89 15.06 -2.48
N ASP A 28 -5.93 15.20 -1.65
CA ASP A 28 -5.78 15.63 -0.27
C ASP A 28 -5.56 14.41 0.63
N PHE A 29 -4.46 14.41 1.37
CA PHE A 29 -4.12 13.30 2.27
C PHE A 29 -4.29 13.77 3.69
N LYS A 30 -5.07 13.01 4.46
CA LYS A 30 -5.25 13.23 5.89
C LYS A 30 -4.83 11.97 6.61
N LEU A 31 -3.92 12.11 7.57
CA LEU A 31 -3.44 10.98 8.36
C LEU A 31 -4.61 10.28 9.08
N TRP A 32 -5.51 11.07 9.68
CA TRP A 32 -6.69 10.60 10.38
C TRP A 32 -7.96 10.89 9.57
N ARG A 33 -8.19 10.08 8.53
CA ARG A 33 -9.38 10.18 7.67
C ARG A 33 -10.39 9.08 8.01
N VAL A 34 -11.60 9.47 8.38
CA VAL A 34 -12.67 8.57 8.87
C VAL A 34 -14.02 8.81 8.19
N ASP A 35 -14.04 9.48 7.04
CA ASP A 35 -15.29 9.64 6.29
C ASP A 35 -15.79 8.30 5.74
N LEU A 36 -17.12 8.15 5.69
CA LEU A 36 -17.77 6.91 5.27
C LEU A 36 -17.30 6.44 3.88
N LYS A 37 -17.08 7.38 2.95
CA LYS A 37 -16.59 7.06 1.61
C LYS A 37 -15.22 6.41 1.68
N THR A 38 -14.28 6.99 2.43
CA THR A 38 -12.95 6.42 2.66
C THR A 38 -13.00 5.06 3.37
N ILE A 39 -13.87 4.88 4.36
CA ILE A 39 -14.01 3.58 5.06
C ILE A 39 -14.50 2.50 4.09
N VAL A 40 -15.60 2.74 3.37
CA VAL A 40 -16.16 1.79 2.40
C VAL A 40 -15.15 1.49 1.29
N ALA A 41 -14.49 2.52 0.76
CA ALA A 41 -13.39 2.40 -0.17
C ALA A 41 -12.27 1.48 0.34
N SER A 42 -11.84 1.69 1.58
CA SER A 42 -10.78 0.90 2.22
C SER A 42 -11.18 -0.56 2.39
N VAL A 43 -12.44 -0.83 2.74
CA VAL A 43 -12.96 -2.21 2.83
C VAL A 43 -12.94 -2.88 1.46
N LEU A 44 -13.49 -2.24 0.43
CA LEU A 44 -13.51 -2.80 -0.92
C LEU A 44 -12.10 -3.03 -1.47
N TRP A 45 -11.20 -2.08 -1.26
CA TRP A 45 -9.80 -2.22 -1.64
C TRP A 45 -9.14 -3.38 -0.91
N GLY A 46 -9.31 -3.49 0.41
CA GLY A 46 -8.75 -4.58 1.20
C GLY A 46 -9.27 -5.96 0.79
N ILE A 47 -10.54 -6.08 0.39
CA ILE A 47 -11.08 -7.32 -0.17
C ILE A 47 -10.37 -7.68 -1.49
N VAL A 48 -10.20 -6.71 -2.39
CA VAL A 48 -9.48 -6.93 -3.65
C VAL A 48 -8.04 -7.38 -3.39
N VAL A 49 -7.33 -6.69 -2.49
CA VAL A 49 -5.95 -7.04 -2.10
C VAL A 49 -5.91 -8.45 -1.51
N ALA A 50 -6.82 -8.79 -0.59
CA ALA A 50 -6.86 -10.10 0.04
C ALA A 50 -7.11 -11.22 -0.97
N VAL A 51 -8.04 -11.04 -1.92
CA VAL A 51 -8.31 -12.01 -2.99
C VAL A 51 -7.09 -12.18 -3.88
N MET A 52 -6.47 -11.07 -4.32
CA MET A 52 -5.27 -11.13 -5.17
C MET A 52 -4.12 -11.84 -4.46
N LEU A 53 -3.86 -11.53 -3.18
CA LEU A 53 -2.81 -12.14 -2.39
C LEU A 53 -3.04 -13.65 -2.22
N ASN A 54 -4.25 -14.07 -1.87
CA ASN A 54 -4.57 -15.50 -1.72
C ASN A 54 -4.43 -16.27 -3.04
N ILE A 55 -4.77 -15.66 -4.18
CA ILE A 55 -4.56 -16.27 -5.50
C ILE A 55 -3.06 -16.36 -5.81
N ALA A 56 -2.32 -15.27 -5.57
CA ALA A 56 -0.89 -15.20 -5.81
C ALA A 56 -0.09 -16.22 -4.99
N GLU A 57 -0.39 -16.37 -3.70
CA GLU A 57 0.26 -17.35 -2.83
C GLU A 57 -0.02 -18.80 -3.28
N ARG A 58 -1.23 -19.07 -3.80
CA ARG A 58 -1.59 -20.37 -4.39
C ARG A 58 -0.86 -20.62 -5.70
N LEU A 59 -0.68 -19.59 -6.53
CA LEU A 59 0.13 -19.68 -7.76
C LEU A 59 1.61 -19.93 -7.45
N ASP A 60 2.17 -19.20 -6.48
CA ASP A 60 3.55 -19.42 -6.02
C ASP A 60 3.74 -20.85 -5.49
N SER A 61 2.75 -21.35 -4.75
CA SER A 61 2.76 -22.74 -4.27
C SER A 61 2.70 -23.75 -5.41
N ALA A 62 1.87 -23.51 -6.43
CA ALA A 62 1.70 -24.41 -7.57
C ALA A 62 2.92 -24.41 -8.52
N ILE A 63 3.56 -23.25 -8.72
CA ILE A 63 4.64 -23.08 -9.71
C ILE A 63 6.02 -23.32 -9.07
N PHE A 64 6.23 -22.81 -7.86
CA PHE A 64 7.54 -22.82 -7.18
C PHE A 64 7.57 -23.75 -5.96
N GLY A 65 6.51 -24.52 -5.71
CA GLY A 65 6.40 -25.39 -4.54
C GLY A 65 6.44 -24.63 -3.22
N GLY A 66 6.12 -23.32 -3.22
CA GLY A 66 6.18 -22.45 -2.05
C GLY A 66 7.60 -22.05 -1.62
N THR A 67 8.61 -22.26 -2.48
CA THR A 67 10.00 -21.89 -2.19
C THR A 67 10.38 -20.48 -2.66
N PHE A 68 9.57 -19.91 -3.55
CA PHE A 68 9.77 -18.59 -4.10
C PHE A 68 8.43 -17.87 -4.24
N PHE A 69 8.29 -16.69 -3.64
CA PHE A 69 7.02 -15.96 -3.52
C PHE A 69 6.96 -14.78 -4.48
N LEU A 70 7.14 -15.04 -5.78
CA LEU A 70 7.23 -13.98 -6.79
C LEU A 70 5.90 -13.23 -6.93
N PHE A 71 4.79 -13.97 -7.07
CA PHE A 71 3.48 -13.38 -7.26
C PHE A 71 2.98 -12.74 -5.97
N GLY A 72 3.19 -13.40 -4.82
CA GLY A 72 2.89 -12.88 -3.51
C GLY A 72 3.60 -11.54 -3.26
N ALA A 73 4.90 -11.48 -3.51
CA ALA A 73 5.67 -10.24 -3.45
C ALA A 73 5.07 -9.18 -4.39
N ALA A 74 4.77 -9.50 -5.65
CA ALA A 74 4.17 -8.53 -6.58
C ALA A 74 2.82 -7.99 -6.09
N THR A 75 1.97 -8.81 -5.47
CA THR A 75 0.66 -8.37 -4.93
C THR A 75 0.79 -7.45 -3.73
N GLN A 76 1.91 -7.48 -3.00
CA GLN A 76 2.18 -6.51 -1.95
C GLN A 76 2.28 -5.08 -2.47
N ALA A 77 2.51 -4.88 -3.77
CA ALA A 77 2.45 -3.56 -4.37
C ALA A 77 1.06 -2.92 -4.27
N LEU A 78 0.01 -3.71 -4.04
CA LEU A 78 -1.36 -3.25 -3.82
C LEU A 78 -1.58 -2.72 -2.38
N ALA A 79 -0.60 -2.85 -1.48
CA ALA A 79 -0.60 -2.34 -0.11
C ALA A 79 -0.46 -0.80 -0.01
N VAL A 80 -0.93 -0.06 -1.02
CA VAL A 80 -0.92 1.41 -1.09
C VAL A 80 -2.00 2.07 -0.21
N GLY A 81 -2.87 1.28 0.42
CA GLY A 81 -3.99 1.75 1.22
C GLY A 81 -3.60 2.82 2.26
N PRO A 82 -2.53 2.67 3.05
CA PRO A 82 -2.11 3.69 4.01
C PRO A 82 -1.71 5.03 3.39
N ALA A 83 -1.15 5.02 2.18
CA ALA A 83 -0.79 6.22 1.44
C ALA A 83 -2.00 6.86 0.73
N LEU A 84 -3.05 6.09 0.43
CA LEU A 84 -4.27 6.57 -0.22
C LEU A 84 -5.31 7.09 0.78
N PHE A 85 -5.54 6.33 1.85
CA PHE A 85 -6.71 6.49 2.74
C PHE A 85 -6.34 6.99 4.14
N GLY A 86 -5.06 7.24 4.41
CA GLY A 86 -4.57 7.55 5.75
C GLY A 86 -4.51 6.31 6.64
N LEU A 87 -4.30 6.51 7.93
CA LEU A 87 -4.05 5.43 8.87
C LEU A 87 -5.27 4.52 9.09
N PRO A 88 -6.49 5.01 9.40
CA PRO A 88 -7.64 4.12 9.64
C PRO A 88 -7.99 3.29 8.39
N GLY A 89 -8.10 3.95 7.24
CA GLY A 89 -8.40 3.29 5.98
C GLY A 89 -7.29 2.33 5.54
N GLY A 90 -6.03 2.77 5.64
CA GLY A 90 -4.87 1.92 5.36
C GLY A 90 -4.81 0.68 6.23
N TRP A 91 -5.06 0.83 7.53
CA TRP A 91 -5.13 -0.30 8.45
C TRP A 91 -6.21 -1.30 8.03
N ILE A 92 -7.43 -0.83 7.74
CA ILE A 92 -8.53 -1.66 7.23
C ILE A 92 -8.09 -2.46 5.98
N THR A 93 -7.45 -1.79 5.01
CA THR A 93 -7.02 -2.47 3.78
C THR A 93 -6.07 -3.65 4.03
N LEU A 94 -5.28 -3.59 5.09
CA LEU A 94 -4.23 -4.57 5.37
C LEU A 94 -4.67 -5.65 6.35
N VAL A 95 -5.65 -5.37 7.23
CA VAL A 95 -6.12 -6.36 8.21
C VAL A 95 -7.23 -7.27 7.70
N ILE A 96 -7.84 -6.96 6.55
CA ILE A 96 -8.86 -7.82 5.94
C ILE A 96 -8.28 -9.20 5.59
N SER A 97 -7.07 -9.26 5.04
CA SER A 97 -6.41 -10.53 4.72
C SER A 97 -6.20 -11.43 5.96
N PRO A 98 -5.52 -10.97 7.04
CA PRO A 98 -5.34 -11.79 8.23
C PRO A 98 -6.65 -12.07 8.99
N LEU A 99 -7.68 -11.23 8.86
CA LEU A 99 -9.01 -11.53 9.37
C LEU A 99 -9.59 -12.78 8.71
N PHE A 100 -9.61 -12.84 7.38
CA PHE A 100 -10.05 -14.03 6.66
C PHE A 100 -9.19 -15.24 6.98
N SER A 101 -7.87 -15.06 7.05
CA SER A 101 -6.94 -16.15 7.34
C SER A 101 -7.13 -16.74 8.74
N THR A 102 -7.43 -15.88 9.73
CA THR A 102 -7.76 -16.30 11.10
C THR A 102 -9.09 -17.05 11.14
N LEU A 103 -10.13 -16.50 10.48
CA LEU A 103 -11.46 -17.11 10.44
C LEU A 103 -11.49 -18.47 9.72
N THR A 104 -10.63 -18.65 8.73
CA THR A 104 -10.52 -19.88 7.93
C THR A 104 -9.41 -20.83 8.43
N ALA A 105 -8.70 -20.44 9.49
CA ALA A 105 -7.57 -21.18 10.05
C ALA A 105 -6.50 -21.55 8.99
N THR A 106 -6.27 -20.70 7.99
CA THR A 106 -5.36 -21.02 6.87
C THR A 106 -3.89 -20.91 7.25
N THR A 107 -3.52 -20.10 8.23
CA THR A 107 -2.16 -20.04 8.78
C THR A 107 -2.15 -19.82 10.29
N PRO A 108 -1.32 -20.57 11.06
CA PRO A 108 -1.21 -20.39 12.50
C PRO A 108 -0.61 -19.03 12.89
N LEU A 109 0.07 -18.35 11.95
CA LEU A 109 0.65 -17.02 12.19
C LEU A 109 -0.33 -15.87 11.90
N ALA A 110 -1.58 -16.15 11.47
CA ALA A 110 -2.55 -15.11 11.11
C ALA A 110 -2.76 -14.04 12.20
N PRO A 111 -2.82 -14.37 13.52
CA PRO A 111 -2.96 -13.36 14.56
C PRO A 111 -1.80 -12.36 14.61
N ILE A 112 -0.58 -12.80 14.28
CA ILE A 112 0.63 -11.95 14.28
C ILE A 112 0.57 -10.94 13.14
N PHE A 113 -0.05 -11.31 12.02
CA PHE A 113 -0.19 -10.43 10.86
C PHE A 113 -1.05 -9.20 11.15
N PHE A 114 -1.96 -9.23 12.12
CA PHE A 114 -2.63 -8.01 12.57
C PHE A 114 -1.63 -7.00 13.14
N PHE A 115 -0.68 -7.46 13.95
CA PHE A 115 0.34 -6.61 14.56
C PHE A 115 1.31 -6.07 13.51
N THR A 116 1.87 -6.94 12.67
CA THR A 116 2.87 -6.55 11.67
C THR A 116 2.26 -5.65 10.58
N ASN A 117 1.02 -5.91 10.15
CA ASN A 117 0.30 -5.03 9.21
C ASN A 117 -0.07 -3.68 9.85
N SER A 118 -0.33 -3.65 11.16
CA SER A 118 -0.53 -2.39 11.88
C SER A 118 0.72 -1.52 11.85
N LEU A 119 1.89 -2.12 12.09
CA LEU A 119 3.17 -1.43 12.01
C LEU A 119 3.45 -0.89 10.61
N TYR A 120 3.15 -1.68 9.57
CA TYR A 120 3.24 -1.20 8.19
C TYR A 120 2.30 -0.03 7.92
N ALA A 121 1.03 -0.14 8.32
CA ALA A 121 0.02 0.89 8.13
C ALA A 121 0.45 2.22 8.77
N ILE A 122 0.92 2.15 10.03
CA ILE A 122 1.44 3.29 10.78
C ILE A 122 2.63 3.90 10.04
N GLY A 123 3.64 3.09 9.71
CA GLY A 123 4.87 3.58 9.08
C GLY A 123 4.61 4.22 7.72
N THR A 124 3.81 3.60 6.87
CA THR A 124 3.50 4.13 5.54
C THR A 124 2.60 5.35 5.61
N ALA A 125 1.59 5.39 6.49
CA ALA A 125 0.71 6.56 6.61
C ALA A 125 1.45 7.77 7.21
N VAL A 126 2.24 7.57 8.26
CA VAL A 126 3.08 8.62 8.85
C VAL A 126 4.18 9.05 7.87
N GLY A 127 4.83 8.10 7.21
CA GLY A 127 5.81 8.38 6.17
C GLY A 127 5.22 9.23 5.05
N THR A 128 4.01 8.89 4.58
CA THR A 128 3.27 9.67 3.57
C THR A 128 2.95 11.07 4.08
N TYR A 129 2.48 11.19 5.33
CA TYR A 129 2.20 12.49 5.97
C TYR A 129 3.44 13.39 6.00
N MET A 130 4.61 12.84 6.31
CA MET A 130 5.86 13.60 6.42
C MET A 130 6.40 14.08 5.07
N VAL A 131 6.23 13.29 4.00
CA VAL A 131 6.86 13.57 2.70
C VAL A 131 5.92 14.25 1.71
N LYS A 132 4.60 14.06 1.82
CA LYS A 132 3.63 14.61 0.89
C LYS A 132 3.47 16.11 1.11
N ARG A 133 3.50 16.87 0.02
CA ARG A 133 3.28 18.32 0.05
C ARG A 133 1.80 18.64 -0.19
N GLU A 134 1.31 19.68 0.48
CA GLU A 134 -0.04 20.20 0.25
C GLU A 134 -0.23 20.67 -1.19
N GLY A 135 -1.42 20.44 -1.74
CA GLY A 135 -1.77 20.83 -3.11
C GLY A 135 -1.00 20.11 -4.23
N LYS A 136 -0.17 19.11 -3.91
CA LYS A 136 0.60 18.33 -4.89
C LYS A 136 0.31 16.84 -4.80
N GLY A 137 0.47 16.16 -5.94
CA GLY A 137 0.53 14.70 -5.99
C GLY A 137 1.79 14.16 -5.30
N LEU A 138 1.70 12.91 -4.87
CA LEU A 138 2.83 12.15 -4.34
C LEU A 138 3.74 11.70 -5.49
N THR A 139 5.04 11.95 -5.39
CA THR A 139 6.03 11.46 -6.37
C THR A 139 6.40 10.00 -6.11
N ILE A 140 6.99 9.32 -7.11
CA ILE A 140 7.54 7.96 -6.95
C ILE A 140 8.50 7.91 -5.76
N LEU A 141 9.39 8.90 -5.64
CA LEU A 141 10.38 8.95 -4.57
C LEU A 141 9.73 9.17 -3.20
N GLN A 142 8.71 10.03 -3.11
CA GLN A 142 7.95 10.22 -1.88
C GLN A 142 7.22 8.94 -1.46
N LEU A 143 6.60 8.23 -2.40
CA LEU A 143 5.96 6.94 -2.12
C LEU A 143 6.98 5.88 -1.71
N TYR A 144 8.15 5.85 -2.36
CA TYR A 144 9.25 4.98 -1.99
C TYR A 144 9.68 5.23 -0.54
N LEU A 145 9.92 6.49 -0.16
CA LEU A 145 10.33 6.84 1.19
C LEU A 145 9.26 6.51 2.22
N ALA A 146 7.99 6.78 1.93
CA ALA A 146 6.88 6.44 2.81
C ALA A 146 6.78 4.92 3.03
N ASN A 147 6.83 4.14 1.94
CA ASN A 147 6.82 2.68 2.01
C ASN A 147 8.06 2.15 2.72
N ALA A 148 9.25 2.72 2.52
CA ALA A 148 10.46 2.28 3.21
C ALA A 148 10.32 2.36 4.75
N VAL A 149 9.65 3.40 5.26
CA VAL A 149 9.34 3.51 6.70
C VAL A 149 8.40 2.39 7.16
N GLY A 150 7.31 2.14 6.43
CA GLY A 150 6.40 1.02 6.71
C GLY A 150 7.10 -0.33 6.63
N SER A 151 7.91 -0.54 5.60
CA SER A 151 8.69 -1.74 5.32
C SER A 151 9.71 -2.03 6.42
N LEU A 152 10.37 -1.00 6.98
CA LEU A 152 11.23 -1.16 8.15
C LEU A 152 10.42 -1.62 9.36
N LEU A 153 9.30 -0.97 9.66
CA LEU A 153 8.49 -1.28 10.83
C LEU A 153 7.85 -2.67 10.76
N ILE A 154 7.43 -3.14 9.59
CA ILE A 154 6.90 -4.51 9.42
C ILE A 154 8.00 -5.56 9.47
N THR A 155 9.19 -5.25 8.97
CA THR A 155 10.28 -6.23 8.85
C THR A 155 10.94 -6.48 10.20
N LEU A 156 11.15 -5.44 11.03
CA LEU A 156 11.89 -5.55 12.30
C LEU A 156 11.37 -6.63 13.29
N PRO A 157 10.06 -6.79 13.51
CA PRO A 157 9.53 -7.83 14.39
C PRO A 157 9.92 -9.26 13.99
N TYR A 158 10.13 -9.53 12.70
CA TYR A 158 10.42 -10.87 12.21
C TYR A 158 11.75 -11.43 12.72
N PRO A 159 12.91 -10.80 12.42
CA PRO A 159 14.19 -11.29 12.88
C PRO A 159 14.43 -11.03 14.37
N LEU A 160 13.80 -10.02 14.98
CA LEU A 160 14.02 -9.69 16.39
C LEU A 160 13.20 -10.54 17.36
N PHE A 161 12.03 -11.02 16.95
CA PHE A 161 11.12 -11.73 17.84
C PHE A 161 10.44 -12.94 17.21
N ILE A 162 9.73 -12.77 16.09
CA ILE A 162 8.87 -13.83 15.54
C ILE A 162 9.68 -15.08 15.18
N TRP A 163 10.75 -14.93 14.39
CA TRP A 163 11.56 -16.09 13.99
C TRP A 163 12.38 -16.71 15.12
N PRO A 164 13.13 -15.95 15.95
CA PRO A 164 13.91 -16.57 17.02
C PRO A 164 13.05 -17.12 18.15
N VAL A 165 11.96 -16.46 18.54
CA VAL A 165 11.17 -16.82 19.73
C VAL A 165 9.98 -17.71 19.40
N LEU A 166 9.19 -17.37 18.37
CA LEU A 166 7.97 -18.11 18.05
C LEU A 166 8.23 -19.30 17.12
N VAL A 167 9.18 -19.16 16.18
CA VAL A 167 9.51 -20.22 15.22
C VAL A 167 10.74 -21.04 15.65
N GLY A 168 11.62 -20.49 16.49
CA GLY A 168 12.83 -21.17 16.94
C GLY A 168 13.91 -21.29 15.85
N MET A 169 13.95 -20.36 14.90
CA MET A 169 14.95 -20.38 13.82
C MET A 169 16.37 -20.12 14.34
N THR A 170 17.36 -20.75 13.71
CA THR A 170 18.78 -20.49 14.01
C THR A 170 19.19 -19.06 13.60
N PRO A 171 20.19 -18.44 14.25
CA PRO A 171 20.60 -17.07 13.92
C PRO A 171 20.96 -16.86 12.44
N ASN A 172 21.55 -17.87 11.79
CA ASN A 172 21.89 -17.80 10.36
C ASN A 172 20.64 -17.76 9.47
N LEU A 173 19.62 -18.57 9.78
CA LEU A 173 18.34 -18.54 9.07
C LEU A 173 17.63 -17.20 9.29
N VAL A 174 17.57 -16.73 10.53
CA VAL A 174 16.98 -15.43 10.90
C VAL A 174 17.58 -14.29 10.09
N PHE A 175 18.91 -14.24 9.97
CA PHE A 175 19.59 -13.20 9.21
C PHE A 175 19.25 -13.28 7.72
N LYS A 176 19.31 -14.49 7.13
CA LYS A 176 19.04 -14.69 5.69
C LYS A 176 17.60 -14.36 5.33
N THR A 177 16.63 -14.87 6.08
CA THR A 177 15.22 -14.59 5.82
C THR A 177 14.89 -13.11 6.09
N GLY A 178 15.54 -12.50 7.07
CA GLY A 178 15.38 -11.07 7.39
C GLY A 178 15.85 -10.16 6.29
N LEU A 179 17.00 -10.48 5.70
CA LEU A 179 17.53 -9.75 4.56
C LEU A 179 16.62 -9.89 3.34
N ILE A 180 16.14 -11.11 3.06
CA ILE A 180 15.21 -11.36 1.94
C ILE A 180 13.93 -10.53 2.13
N LEU A 181 13.30 -10.62 3.30
CA LEU A 181 12.08 -9.88 3.62
C LEU A 181 12.31 -8.37 3.50
N PHE A 182 13.41 -7.86 4.04
CA PHE A 182 13.76 -6.44 3.91
C PHE A 182 13.88 -6.02 2.44
N LEU A 183 14.60 -6.78 1.62
CA LEU A 183 14.80 -6.46 0.20
C LEU A 183 13.49 -6.51 -0.58
N GLU A 184 12.63 -7.49 -0.31
CA GLU A 184 11.29 -7.60 -0.91
C GLU A 184 10.45 -6.35 -0.61
N PHE A 185 10.37 -5.97 0.66
CA PHE A 185 9.55 -4.84 1.11
C PHE A 185 10.17 -3.47 0.78
N ALA A 186 11.49 -3.34 0.74
CA ALA A 186 12.17 -2.07 0.48
C ALA A 186 12.35 -1.78 -1.01
N LEU A 187 12.68 -2.78 -1.83
CA LEU A 187 13.09 -2.58 -3.23
C LEU A 187 12.02 -2.98 -4.26
N GLY A 188 11.24 -4.04 -4.01
CA GLY A 188 10.40 -4.65 -5.05
C GLY A 188 9.10 -3.91 -5.38
N LEU A 189 8.56 -3.17 -4.43
CA LEU A 189 7.16 -2.71 -4.43
C LEU A 189 6.89 -1.27 -4.87
N PRO A 190 7.78 -0.28 -4.69
CA PRO A 190 7.42 1.13 -4.83
C PRO A 190 6.97 1.56 -6.23
N ILE A 191 7.53 0.94 -7.29
CA ILE A 191 7.19 1.28 -8.68
C ILE A 191 5.78 0.76 -9.02
N LEU A 192 5.50 -0.51 -8.70
CA LEU A 192 4.18 -1.11 -8.92
C LEU A 192 3.12 -0.41 -8.05
N SER A 193 3.43 -0.13 -6.78
CA SER A 193 2.59 0.66 -5.89
C SER A 193 2.28 2.03 -6.47
N PHE A 194 3.27 2.71 -7.05
CA PHE A 194 3.06 3.99 -7.69
C PHE A 194 2.12 3.90 -8.89
N VAL A 195 2.30 2.89 -9.76
CA VAL A 195 1.42 2.67 -10.92
C VAL A 195 -0.01 2.41 -10.46
N VAL A 196 -0.20 1.54 -9.48
CA VAL A 196 -1.51 1.22 -8.90
C VAL A 196 -2.17 2.46 -8.31
N MET A 197 -1.44 3.19 -7.47
CA MET A 197 -1.93 4.42 -6.84
C MET A 197 -2.29 5.49 -7.86
N LYS A 198 -1.44 5.70 -8.87
CA LYS A 198 -1.68 6.66 -9.95
C LYS A 198 -2.92 6.29 -10.76
N ARG A 199 -3.13 5.02 -11.06
CA ARG A 199 -4.31 4.53 -11.77
C ARG A 199 -5.57 4.65 -10.91
N ALA A 200 -5.50 4.26 -9.63
CA ALA A 200 -6.61 4.40 -8.70
C ALA A 200 -7.07 5.87 -8.64
N LEU A 201 -6.16 6.81 -8.36
CA LEU A 201 -6.49 8.24 -8.30
C LEU A 201 -7.00 8.80 -9.65
N ALA A 202 -6.49 8.31 -10.78
CA ALA A 202 -6.95 8.73 -12.10
C ALA A 202 -8.41 8.35 -12.41
N THR A 203 -8.95 7.30 -11.79
CA THR A 203 -10.35 6.90 -11.98
C THR A 203 -11.35 7.85 -11.34
N ARG A 204 -10.91 8.76 -10.44
CA ARG A 204 -11.78 9.65 -9.63
C ARG A 204 -12.86 8.93 -8.82
N LEU A 205 -12.78 7.61 -8.71
CA LEU A 205 -13.65 6.79 -7.86
C LEU A 205 -13.29 6.92 -6.37
N TRP A 206 -12.14 7.53 -6.09
CA TRP A 206 -11.56 7.65 -4.77
C TRP A 206 -11.47 9.12 -4.38
N PRO A 207 -11.70 9.45 -3.11
CA PRO A 207 -11.92 10.82 -2.67
C PRO A 207 -10.62 11.55 -2.31
#